data_AF-A0A2L0AVL5-F1
#
_entry.id   AF-A0A2L0AVL5-F1
#
_cell.length_a   1.000
_cell.length_b   1.000
_cell.length_c   1.000
_cell.angle_alpha   90.00
_cell.angle_beta   90.00
_cell.angle_gamma   90.00
#
_symmetry.space_group_name_H-M   'P 1'
#
loop_
_entity.id
_entity.type
_entity.pdbx_description
1 polymer ?
#
loop_
_entity_poly.entity_id
_entity_poly.type
_entity_poly.pdbx_seq_one_letter_code
_entity_poly.pdbx_strand_id
1 'polypeptide(L)'
;EALQVIQQESYTYRDPITEFIEHLYVNFDFDGARQKLHECQTVLFNDFFLISCLDEFVENARLMIFETFCRIHQCISIGMLAEKLNMNPDE
;
A
#
# COMPACT_ATOMS: atom_id res chain seq x y z
N GLU A 1 -14.68 -1.28 8.91
CA GLU A 1 -15.64 -0.20 8.57
C GLU A 1 -15.14 0.63 7.38
N ALA A 2 -13.98 1.29 7.44
CA ALA A 2 -13.43 2.06 6.32
C ALA A 2 -13.36 1.27 4.98
N LEU A 3 -12.89 0.02 5.02
CA LEU A 3 -12.84 -0.87 3.84
C LEU A 3 -14.21 -1.11 3.20
N GLN A 4 -15.27 -1.25 4.00
CA GLN A 4 -16.61 -1.50 3.48
C GLN A 4 -17.17 -0.26 2.79
N VAL A 5 -16.87 0.92 3.31
CA VAL A 5 -17.26 2.21 2.69
C VAL A 5 -16.52 2.39 1.36
N ILE A 6 -15.21 2.13 1.32
CA ILE A 6 -14.42 2.22 0.08
C ILE A 6 -14.99 1.29 -1.00
N GLN A 7 -15.29 0.04 -0.66
CA GLN A 7 -15.88 -0.91 -1.62
C GLN A 7 -17.27 -0.47 -2.11
N GLN A 8 -18.11 0.07 -1.23
CA GLN A 8 -19.43 0.58 -1.61
C GLN A 8 -19.35 1.78 -2.56
N GLU A 9 -18.40 2.69 -2.32
CA GLU A 9 -18.22 3.91 -3.11
C GLU A 9 -17.29 3.73 -4.32
N SER A 10 -16.66 2.56 -4.48
CA SER A 10 -15.71 2.25 -5.56
C SER A 10 -16.27 2.41 -6.99
N TYR A 11 -17.60 2.37 -7.15
CA TYR A 11 -18.27 2.64 -8.42
C TYR A 11 -18.34 4.14 -8.74
N THR A 12 -18.41 4.97 -7.71
CA THR A 12 -18.56 6.43 -7.82
C THR A 12 -17.21 7.12 -7.94
N TYR A 13 -16.21 6.66 -7.21
CA TYR A 13 -14.91 7.31 -7.13
C TYR A 13 -13.78 6.30 -6.97
N ARG A 14 -12.67 6.56 -7.65
CA ARG A 14 -11.43 5.78 -7.56
C ARG A 14 -10.24 6.71 -7.64
N ASP A 15 -9.27 6.45 -6.79
CA ASP A 15 -8.00 7.15 -6.77
C ASP A 15 -6.89 6.18 -6.33
N PRO A 16 -5.60 6.53 -6.54
CA PRO A 16 -4.50 5.64 -6.20
C PRO A 16 -4.49 5.16 -4.74
N ILE A 17 -4.97 5.97 -3.78
CA ILE A 17 -5.00 5.64 -2.35
C ILE A 17 -6.12 4.63 -2.06
N THR A 18 -7.33 4.85 -2.61
CA THR A 18 -8.43 3.89 -2.45
C THR A 18 -8.11 2.56 -3.14
N GLU A 19 -7.54 2.61 -4.35
CA GLU A 19 -7.11 1.41 -5.07
C GLU A 19 -5.97 0.67 -4.35
N PHE A 20 -5.01 1.37 -3.75
CA PHE A 20 -3.96 0.76 -2.93
C PHE A 20 -4.54 -0.12 -1.81
N ILE A 21 -5.53 0.41 -1.08
CA ILE A 21 -6.20 -0.31 0.01
C ILE A 21 -7.00 -1.50 -0.52
N GLU A 22 -7.65 -1.37 -1.68
CA GLU A 22 -8.35 -2.49 -2.34
C GLU A 22 -7.39 -3.59 -2.76
N HIS A 23 -6.27 -3.24 -3.39
CA HIS A 23 -5.24 -4.23 -3.76
C HIS A 23 -4.73 -4.99 -2.53
N LEU A 24 -4.55 -4.30 -1.41
CA LEU A 24 -3.97 -4.90 -0.21
C LEU A 24 -4.95 -5.82 0.55
N TYR A 25 -6.19 -5.38 0.76
CA TYR A 25 -7.12 -6.08 1.67
C TYR A 25 -8.23 -6.87 0.96
N VAL A 26 -8.45 -6.63 -0.33
CA VAL A 26 -9.52 -7.29 -1.10
C VAL A 26 -8.90 -8.27 -2.09
N ASN A 27 -7.98 -7.79 -2.91
CA ASN A 27 -7.41 -8.58 -4.01
C ASN A 27 -6.16 -9.37 -3.59
N PHE A 28 -5.53 -9.01 -2.46
CA PHE A 28 -4.23 -9.53 -2.01
C PHE A 28 -3.15 -9.45 -3.10
N ASP A 29 -3.22 -8.39 -3.92
CA ASP A 29 -2.30 -8.12 -5.02
C ASP A 29 -1.23 -7.14 -4.54
N PHE A 30 -0.12 -7.68 -4.04
CA PHE A 30 0.98 -6.89 -3.49
C PHE A 30 1.80 -6.17 -4.56
N ASP A 31 1.83 -6.68 -5.79
CA ASP A 31 2.53 -6.02 -6.90
C ASP A 31 1.73 -4.79 -7.35
N GLY A 32 0.42 -4.95 -7.51
CA GLY A 32 -0.50 -3.84 -7.75
C GLY A 32 -0.46 -2.81 -6.63
N ALA A 33 -0.48 -3.25 -5.37
CA ALA A 33 -0.38 -2.36 -4.20
C ALA A 33 0.93 -1.55 -4.21
N ARG A 34 2.06 -2.16 -4.55
CA ARG A 34 3.36 -1.46 -4.63
C ARG A 34 3.39 -0.43 -5.77
N GLN A 35 2.84 -0.77 -6.93
CA GLN A 35 2.70 0.17 -8.03
C GLN A 35 1.81 1.36 -7.63
N LYS A 36 0.67 1.09 -7.00
CA LYS A 36 -0.25 2.13 -6.52
C LYS A 36 0.35 2.99 -5.43
N LEU A 37 1.20 2.45 -4.56
CA LEU A 37 1.93 3.24 -3.57
C LEU A 37 2.82 4.31 -4.23
N HIS A 38 3.43 4.02 -5.38
CA HIS A 38 4.21 5.01 -6.11
C HIS A 38 3.32 6.10 -6.74
N GLU A 39 2.15 5.73 -7.26
CA GLU A 39 1.16 6.68 -7.73
C GLU A 39 0.62 7.57 -6.59
N CYS A 40 0.40 6.98 -5.40
CA CYS A 40 0.00 7.70 -4.19
C CYS A 40 1.01 8.79 -3.83
N GLN A 41 2.32 8.51 -3.91
CA GLN A 41 3.35 9.51 -3.63
C GLN A 41 3.20 10.76 -4.50
N THR A 42 2.89 10.55 -5.78
CA THR A 42 2.67 11.66 -6.72
C THR A 42 1.41 12.44 -6.36
N VAL A 43 0.33 11.76 -5.98
CA VAL A 43 -0.92 12.40 -5.54
C VAL A 43 -0.71 13.22 -4.27
N LEU A 44 -0.12 12.62 -3.23
CA LEU A 44 0.13 13.30 -1.95
C LEU A 44 1.11 14.47 -2.10
N PHE A 45 2.12 14.34 -2.96
CA PHE A 45 3.07 15.43 -3.22
C PHE A 45 2.41 16.65 -3.89
N ASN A 46 1.37 16.44 -4.69
CA ASN A 46 0.65 17.53 -5.36
C ASN A 46 -0.55 18.05 -4.56
N ASP A 47 -0.85 17.46 -3.39
CA ASP A 47 -1.96 17.85 -2.54
C ASP A 47 -1.52 18.86 -1.48
N PHE A 48 -2.22 20.00 -1.42
CA PHE A 48 -1.90 21.10 -0.50
C PHE A 48 -1.99 20.71 0.98
N PHE A 49 -2.91 19.83 1.35
CA PHE A 49 -3.16 19.45 2.74
C PHE A 49 -2.39 18.19 3.15
N LEU A 50 -2.12 17.28 2.21
CA LEU A 50 -1.56 15.96 2.51
C LEU A 50 -0.04 15.85 2.31
N ILE A 51 0.61 16.84 1.68
CA ILE A 51 2.05 16.79 1.42
C ILE A 51 2.90 16.63 2.69
N SER A 52 2.48 17.20 3.82
CA SER A 52 3.20 17.06 5.10
C SER A 52 3.18 15.64 5.66
N CYS A 53 2.24 14.81 5.20
CA CYS A 53 2.08 13.42 5.61
C CYS A 53 2.70 12.43 4.63
N LEU A 54 3.33 12.90 3.54
CA LEU A 54 3.86 12.03 2.48
C LEU A 54 4.82 10.97 3.01
N ASP A 55 5.85 11.37 3.76
CA ASP A 55 6.88 10.45 4.24
C ASP A 55 6.31 9.44 5.24
N GLU A 56 5.47 9.91 6.18
CA GLU A 56 4.79 9.06 7.16
C GLU A 56 3.82 8.08 6.49
N PHE A 57 3.10 8.52 5.45
CA PHE A 57 2.20 7.67 4.68
C PHE A 57 2.97 6.55 3.98
N VAL A 58 4.08 6.87 3.32
CA VAL A 58 4.88 5.89 2.58
C VAL A 58 5.45 4.83 3.51
N GLU A 59 5.98 5.23 4.66
CA GLU A 59 6.56 4.31 5.64
C GLU A 59 5.48 3.39 6.22
N ASN A 60 4.36 3.96 6.66
CA ASN A 60 3.24 3.17 7.19
C ASN A 60 2.64 2.23 6.14
N ALA A 61 2.54 2.66 4.87
CA ALA A 61 2.04 1.82 3.79
C ALA A 61 2.95 0.62 3.53
N ARG A 62 4.29 0.79 3.61
CA ARG A 62 5.26 -0.32 3.50
C ARG A 62 5.09 -1.32 4.63
N LEU A 63 4.97 -0.83 5.87
CA LEU A 63 4.70 -1.68 7.03
C LEU A 63 3.39 -2.45 6.86
N MET A 64 2.35 -1.81 6.33
CA MET A 64 1.05 -2.44 6.11
C MET A 64 1.09 -3.52 5.02
N ILE A 65 1.81 -3.28 3.92
CA ILE A 65 2.09 -4.29 2.89
C ILE A 65 2.77 -5.49 3.53
N PHE A 66 3.81 -5.23 4.31
CA PHE A 66 4.61 -6.26 4.96
C PHE A 66 3.82 -7.08 5.98
N GLU A 67 3.07 -6.41 6.85
CA GLU A 67 2.24 -7.06 7.87
C GLU A 67 1.18 -7.94 7.22
N THR A 68 0.51 -7.43 6.18
CA THR A 68 -0.53 -8.18 5.47
C THR A 68 0.06 -9.38 4.73
N PHE A 69 1.23 -9.22 4.11
CA PHE A 69 1.95 -10.30 3.46
C PHE A 69 2.34 -11.40 4.46
N CYS A 70 2.86 -11.02 5.63
CA CYS A 70 3.24 -11.95 6.69
C CYS A 70 2.06 -12.67 7.31
N ARG A 71 0.91 -12.01 7.39
CA ARG A 71 -0.30 -12.58 7.98
C ARG A 71 -0.85 -13.75 7.17
N ILE A 72 -0.65 -13.75 5.85
CA ILE A 72 -1.21 -14.78 4.96
C ILE A 72 -0.18 -15.84 4.52
N HIS A 73 1.13 -15.57 4.66
CA HIS A 73 2.20 -16.52 4.31
C HIS A 73 2.82 -17.14 5.55
N GLN A 74 2.85 -18.48 5.62
CA GLN A 74 3.44 -19.21 6.76
C GLN A 74 4.97 -19.39 6.67
N CYS A 75 5.53 -19.35 5.46
CA CYS A 75 6.98 -19.47 5.22
C CYS A 75 7.42 -18.31 4.33
N ILE A 76 8.28 -17.43 4.87
CA ILE A 76 8.71 -16.22 4.18
C ILE A 76 10.23 -16.18 4.20
N SER A 77 10.83 -16.15 3.00
CA SER A 77 12.26 -15.90 2.87
C SER A 77 12.54 -14.41 2.96
N ILE A 78 13.57 -14.04 3.72
CA ILE A 78 14.01 -12.64 3.85
C ILE A 78 14.40 -12.03 2.50
N GLY A 79 14.90 -12.84 1.56
CA GLY A 79 15.20 -12.38 0.20
C GLY A 79 13.94 -12.02 -0.59
N MET A 80 12.87 -12.80 -0.43
CA MET A 80 11.58 -12.52 -1.09
C MET A 80 10.93 -11.25 -0.54
N LEU A 81 11.18 -10.98 0.73
CA LEU A 81 10.67 -9.86 1.51
C LEU A 81 11.39 -8.56 1.12
N ALA A 82 12.72 -8.58 1.04
CA ALA A 82 13.55 -7.47 0.57
C ALA A 82 13.21 -7.08 -0.89
N GLU A 83 13.08 -8.07 -1.78
CA GLU A 83 12.74 -7.85 -3.19
C GLU A 83 11.34 -7.23 -3.36
N LYS A 84 10.37 -7.66 -2.54
CA LYS A 84 8.99 -7.15 -2.58
C LYS A 84 8.82 -5.77 -1.93
N LEU A 85 9.68 -5.38 -0.99
CA LEU A 85 9.58 -4.10 -0.27
C LEU A 85 10.52 -2.99 -0.78
N ASN A 86 11.35 -3.24 -1.81
CA ASN A 86 12.43 -2.31 -2.21
C ASN A 86 13.36 -1.97 -1.04
N MET A 87 13.56 -2.91 -0.12
CA MET A 87 14.47 -2.75 1.02
C MET A 87 15.75 -3.51 0.72
N ASN A 88 16.90 -2.95 1.09
CA ASN A 88 18.14 -3.71 1.06
C ASN A 88 18.07 -4.78 2.16
N PRO A 89 18.51 -6.03 1.92
CA PRO A 89 18.45 -7.10 2.92
C PRO A 89 19.33 -6.86 4.17
N ASP A 90 20.15 -5.81 4.16
CA ASP A 90 21.03 -5.40 5.27
C ASP A 90 20.48 -4.21 6.10
N GLU A 91 19.31 -3.67 5.74
CA GLU A 91 18.53 -2.71 6.55
C GLU A 91 17.33 -3.41 7.21
#